data_AF-A0A2V7CE95-F1
#
_entry.id   AF-A0A2V7CE95-F1
#
_cell.length_a   1.000
_cell.length_b   1.000
_cell.length_c   1.000
_cell.angle_alpha   90.00
_cell.angle_beta   90.00
_cell.angle_gamma   90.00
#
_symmetry.space_group_name_H-M   'P 1'
#
loop_
_entity.id
_entity.type
_entity.pdbx_description
1 polymer ?
#
loop_
_entity_poly.entity_id
_entity_poly.type
_entity_poly.pdbx_seq_one_letter_code
_entity_poly.pdbx_strand_id
1 'polypeptide(L)' 'MGTTTIKRSHLVELRAAVSAVFTARGLPAPVWTDPVITAAAPLVRAVHITELRTAVLVLE' A
#
# COMPACT_ATOMS: atom_id res chain seq x y z
N MET A 1 22.19 -3.04 9.61
CA MET A 1 21.30 -3.58 8.57
C MET A 1 20.04 -4.07 9.25
N GLY A 2 19.01 -3.22 9.38
CA GLY A 2 17.73 -3.62 9.95
C GLY A 2 16.80 -4.05 8.82
N THR A 3 16.46 -5.33 8.76
CA THR A 3 15.37 -5.81 7.92
C THR A 3 14.15 -6.02 8.81
N THR A 4 13.06 -5.35 8.50
CA THR A 4 11.79 -5.54 9.22
C THR A 4 10.92 -6.48 8.40
N THR A 5 10.50 -7.60 8.98
CA THR A 5 9.57 -8.51 8.31
C THR A 5 8.23 -7.80 8.15
N ILE A 6 7.87 -7.45 6.92
CA ILE A 6 6.56 -6.86 6.62
C ILE A 6 5.50 -7.95 6.76
N LYS A 7 4.60 -7.76 7.73
CA LYS A 7 3.36 -8.52 7.79
C LYS A 7 2.39 -7.95 6.76
N ARG A 8 1.53 -8.83 6.24
CA ARG A 8 0.41 -8.46 5.36
C ARG A 8 -0.43 -7.32 5.96
N SER A 9 -0.69 -7.37 7.27
CA SER A 9 -1.45 -6.35 7.98
C SER A 9 -0.82 -4.97 7.83
N HIS A 10 0.50 -4.86 7.95
CA HIS A 10 1.21 -3.59 7.78
C HIS A 10 0.99 -3.00 6.38
N LEU A 11 1.00 -3.83 5.33
CA LEU A 11 0.74 -3.35 3.98
C LEU A 11 -0.71 -2.87 3.80
N VAL A 12 -1.68 -3.59 4.37
CA VAL A 12 -3.10 -3.19 4.32
C VAL A 12 -3.32 -1.88 5.07
N GLU A 13 -2.75 -1.74 6.26
CA GLU A 13 -2.79 -0.52 7.07
C GLU A 13 -2.17 0.67 6.32
N LEU A 14 -0.99 0.48 5.71
CA LEU A 14 -0.32 1.52 4.94
C LEU A 14 -1.13 1.95 3.70
N ARG A 15 -1.70 0.99 2.96
CA ARG A 15 -2.58 1.31 1.81
C ARG A 15 -3.80 2.11 2.24
N ALA A 16 -4.45 1.72 3.34
CA ALA A 16 -5.59 2.44 3.88
C ALA A 16 -5.22 3.88 4.30
N ALA A 17 -4.08 4.05 4.96
CA ALA A 17 -3.58 5.36 5.36
C ALA A 17 -3.31 6.27 4.15
N VAL A 18 -2.62 5.76 3.12
CA VAL A 18 -2.37 6.52 1.89
C VAL A 18 -3.68 6.90 1.21
N SER A 19 -4.63 5.96 1.03
CA SER A 19 -5.94 6.26 0.46
C SER A 19 -6.73 7.32 1.24
N ALA A 20 -6.61 7.33 2.57
CA ALA A 20 -7.23 8.37 3.41
C ALA A 20 -6.60 9.75 3.17
N VAL A 21 -5.28 9.84 2.99
CA VAL A 21 -4.61 11.12 2.66
C VAL A 21 -5.02 11.63 1.29
N PHE A 22 -5.13 10.75 0.27
CA PHE A 22 -5.66 11.13 -1.04
C PHE A 22 -7.07 11.71 -0.92
N THR A 23 -7.94 11.04 -0.16
CA THR A 23 -9.32 11.48 0.08
C THR A 23 -9.35 12.84 0.79
N ALA A 24 -8.52 13.03 1.82
CA ALA A 24 -8.41 14.30 2.55
C ALA A 24 -7.93 15.47 1.66
N ARG A 25 -7.20 15.16 0.58
CA ARG A 25 -6.73 16.14 -0.41
C ARG A 25 -7.67 16.29 -1.62
N GLY A 26 -8.79 15.58 -1.67
CA GLY A 26 -9.70 15.58 -2.82
C GLY A 26 -9.11 14.92 -4.08
N LEU A 27 -8.07 14.10 -3.91
CA LEU A 27 -7.43 13.37 -5.00
C LEU A 27 -8.09 11.99 -5.19
N PRO A 28 -8.13 11.45 -6.42
CA PRO A 28 -8.61 10.10 -6.66
C PRO A 28 -7.68 9.07 -6.00
N ALA A 29 -8.26 8.16 -5.21
CA ALA A 29 -7.47 7.17 -4.48
C ALA A 29 -6.71 6.20 -5.43
N PRO A 30 -5.52 5.71 -5.03
CA PRO A 30 -4.76 4.76 -5.83
C PRO A 30 -5.52 3.45 -6.07
N VAL A 31 -5.40 2.91 -7.29
CA VAL A 31 -5.89 1.57 -7.63
C VAL A 31 -4.77 0.57 -7.43
N TRP A 32 -4.99 -0.42 -6.58
CA TRP A 32 -4.01 -1.45 -6.24
C TRP A 32 -4.18 -2.69 -7.12
N THR A 33 -3.08 -3.25 -7.64
CA THR A 33 -3.10 -4.46 -8.49
C THR A 33 -3.82 -5.63 -7.83
N ASP A 34 -3.53 -5.89 -6.55
CA ASP A 34 -4.27 -6.86 -5.73
C ASP A 34 -5.06 -6.08 -4.69
N PRO A 35 -6.34 -5.78 -4.95
CA PRO A 35 -7.16 -4.97 -4.03
C PRO A 35 -7.43 -5.69 -2.71
N VAL A 36 -7.46 -7.03 -2.72
CA VAL A 36 -7.62 -7.86 -1.53
C VAL A 36 -6.40 -8.76 -1.39
N ILE A 37 -5.60 -8.54 -0.35
CA ILE A 37 -4.50 -9.43 0.01
C ILE A 37 -5.03 -10.42 1.04
N THR A 38 -5.42 -11.61 0.59
CA THR A 38 -6.00 -12.64 1.44
C THR A 38 -4.93 -13.44 2.19
N ALA A 39 -5.33 -14.19 3.21
CA ALA A 39 -4.44 -15.14 3.88
C ALA A 39 -4.16 -16.39 3.03
N ALA A 40 -5.02 -16.68 2.04
CA ALA A 40 -4.93 -17.86 1.18
C ALA A 40 -3.96 -17.69 0.00
N ALA A 41 -3.62 -16.45 -0.37
CA ALA A 41 -2.63 -16.15 -1.41
C ALA A 41 -1.33 -15.59 -0.78
N PRO A 42 -0.17 -16.12 -1.18
CA PRO A 42 1.08 -15.87 -0.48
C PRO A 42 1.73 -14.57 -0.95
N LEU A 43 2.37 -13.90 0.01
CA LEU A 43 3.39 -12.89 -0.17
C LEU A 43 2.93 -11.50 -0.63
N VAL A 44 3.31 -10.53 0.20
CA VAL A 44 3.56 -9.15 -0.25
C VAL A 44 4.60 -9.22 -1.37
N ARG A 45 4.21 -8.80 -2.57
CA ARG A 45 5.08 -8.80 -3.75
C ARG A 45 5.75 -7.43 -3.90
N ALA A 46 6.86 -7.41 -4.63
CA ALA A 46 7.56 -6.15 -4.94
C ALA A 46 6.62 -5.10 -5.55
N VAL A 47 5.67 -5.52 -6.40
CA VAL A 47 4.67 -4.62 -6.99
C VAL A 47 3.88 -3.83 -5.93
N HIS A 48 3.52 -4.44 -4.79
CA HIS A 48 2.77 -3.75 -3.75
C HIS A 48 3.54 -2.60 -3.11
N ILE A 49 4.86 -2.79 -2.93
CA ILE A 49 5.74 -1.76 -2.36
C ILE A 49 6.02 -0.67 -3.39
N THR A 50 6.21 -1.04 -4.66
CA THR A 50 6.39 -0.08 -5.74
C THR A 50 5.15 0.81 -5.88
N GLU A 51 3.95 0.24 -5.92
CA GLU A 51 2.70 1.01 -5.95
C GLU A 51 2.57 1.94 -4.76
N LEU A 52 2.89 1.47 -3.55
CA LEU A 52 2.81 2.29 -2.33
C LEU A 52 3.75 3.49 -2.42
N ARG A 53 4.98 3.29 -2.88
CA ARG A 53 5.96 4.37 -3.08
C ARG A 53 5.50 5.37 -4.14
N THR A 54 4.99 4.88 -5.26
CA THR A 54 4.44 5.74 -6.32
C THR A 54 3.26 6.57 -5.80
N ALA A 55 2.36 5.97 -5.01
CA ALA A 55 1.24 6.68 -4.42
C ALA A 55 1.71 7.77 -3.43
N VAL A 56 2.74 7.49 -2.62
CA VAL A 56 3.33 8.50 -1.72
C VAL A 56 4.00 9.63 -2.50
N LEU A 57 4.70 9.34 -3.59
CA LEU A 57 5.33 10.37 -4.43
C LEU A 57 4.32 11.36 -5.03
N VAL A 58 3.10 10.91 -5.34
CA VAL A 58 2.01 11.80 -5.80
C VAL A 58 1.52 12.72 -4.69
N LEU A 59 1.79 12.40 -3.42
CA LEU A 59 1.44 13.22 -2.26
C LEU A 59 2.53 14.24 -1.88
N GLU A 60 3.68 14.25 -2.56
CA GLU A 60 4.67 15.32 -2.39
C GLU A 60 4.30 16.54 -3.26
#